data_AF-A0A0Q2R3B4-F1
#
_entry.id   AF-A0A0Q2R3B4-F1
#
_cell.length_a   1.000
_cell.length_b   1.000
_cell.length_c   1.000
_cell.angle_alpha   90.00
_cell.angle_beta   90.00
_cell.angle_gamma   90.00
#
_symmetry.space_group_name_H-M   'P 1'
#
loop_
_entity.id
_entity.type
_entity.pdbx_description
1 polymer ?
#
loop_
_entity_poly.entity_id
_entity_poly.type
_entity_poly.pdbx_seq_one_letter_code
_entity_poly.pdbx_strand_id
1 'polypeptide(L)'
;MSRIDRILQDARERYQRLPADQVPEALRRGAVLVDIRPAAQRAREGEVPGALVIERNVLEWRCDPTSDARLPQAAGDDVEWVILCSEGYTSSLAAAALLDLGLHRATDVVGGYHALVAAGVLAEVGSGQPVLT
;
A
#
# COMPACT_ATOMS: atom_id res chain seq x y z
N MET A 1 11.94 4.52 -23.60
CA MET A 1 11.51 3.99 -22.29
C MET A 1 12.75 3.57 -21.52
N SER A 2 12.92 4.05 -20.29
CA SER A 2 14.07 3.71 -19.45
C SER A 2 13.97 2.28 -18.93
N ARG A 3 15.05 1.75 -18.34
CA ARG A 3 15.04 0.42 -17.72
C ARG A 3 14.08 0.35 -16.53
N ILE A 4 14.01 1.41 -15.72
CA ILE A 4 13.09 1.48 -14.58
C ILE A 4 11.64 1.56 -15.04
N ASP A 5 11.35 2.29 -16.12
CA ASP A 5 9.99 2.32 -16.69
C ASP A 5 9.55 0.91 -17.10
N ARG A 6 10.45 0.12 -17.71
CA ARG A 6 10.15 -1.26 -18.12
C ARG A 6 9.85 -2.13 -16.91
N ILE A 7 10.73 -2.12 -15.90
CA ILE A 7 10.52 -2.86 -14.65
C ILE A 7 9.19 -2.47 -14.00
N LEU A 8 8.87 -1.18 -14.00
CA LEU A 8 7.60 -0.69 -13.46
C LEU A 8 6.40 -1.16 -14.26
N GLN A 9 6.47 -1.14 -15.60
CA GLN A 9 5.41 -1.68 -16.44
C GLN A 9 5.22 -3.17 -16.18
N ASP A 10 6.29 -3.96 -16.24
CA ASP A 10 6.27 -5.41 -16.01
C ASP A 10 5.69 -5.75 -14.63
N ALA A 11 6.03 -4.97 -13.59
CA ALA A 11 5.46 -5.13 -12.26
C ALA A 11 3.94 -4.92 -12.24
N ARG A 12 3.44 -3.88 -12.92
CA ARG A 12 2.01 -3.53 -12.97
C ARG A 12 1.16 -4.52 -13.77
N GLU A 13 1.77 -5.33 -14.63
CA GLU A 13 1.08 -6.39 -15.36
C GLU A 13 0.76 -7.62 -14.48
N ARG A 14 1.35 -7.72 -13.29
CA ARG A 14 1.22 -8.88 -12.39
C ARG A 14 -0.02 -8.86 -11.49
N TYR A 15 -0.70 -7.72 -11.36
CA TYR A 15 -1.84 -7.55 -10.45
C TYR A 15 -2.75 -6.40 -10.88
N GLN A 16 -3.99 -6.41 -10.38
CA GLN A 16 -4.92 -5.32 -10.59
C GLN A 16 -4.64 -4.18 -9.62
N ARG A 17 -4.20 -3.04 -10.14
CA ARG A 17 -4.00 -1.81 -9.36
C ARG A 17 -5.33 -1.22 -8.91
N LEU A 18 -5.37 -0.65 -7.70
CA LEU A 18 -6.57 -0.10 -7.08
C LEU A 18 -6.74 1.40 -7.41
N PRO A 19 -7.84 1.82 -8.03
CA PRO A 19 -8.19 3.23 -8.18
C PRO A 19 -8.35 3.92 -6.83
N ALA A 20 -7.93 5.19 -6.74
CA ALA A 20 -7.92 5.95 -5.48
C ALA A 20 -9.31 6.08 -4.83
N ASP A 21 -10.37 6.28 -5.63
CA ASP A 21 -11.77 6.36 -5.20
C ASP A 21 -12.33 5.03 -4.65
N GLN A 22 -11.67 3.91 -4.94
CA GLN A 22 -12.07 2.58 -4.45
C GLN A 22 -11.36 2.17 -3.16
N VAL A 23 -10.39 2.96 -2.69
CA VAL A 23 -9.67 2.66 -1.43
C VAL A 23 -10.61 2.62 -0.22
N PRO A 24 -11.58 3.54 -0.02
CA PRO A 24 -12.51 3.43 1.10
C PRO A 24 -13.30 2.12 1.14
N GLU A 25 -13.76 1.63 -0.02
CA GLU A 25 -14.42 0.31 -0.12
C GLU A 25 -13.46 -0.82 0.23
N ALA A 26 -12.19 -0.72 -0.16
CA ALA A 26 -11.16 -1.68 0.20
C ALA A 26 -10.98 -1.83 1.70
N LEU A 27 -10.94 -0.71 2.41
CA LEU A 27 -10.80 -0.73 3.86
C LEU A 27 -12.04 -1.30 4.53
N ARG A 28 -13.24 -0.98 4.03
CA ARG A 28 -14.50 -1.55 4.53
C ARG A 28 -14.59 -3.08 4.37
N ARG A 29 -13.97 -3.67 3.33
CA ARG A 29 -13.86 -5.13 3.17
C ARG A 29 -12.66 -5.76 3.90
N GLY A 30 -11.88 -4.97 4.66
CA GLY A 30 -10.78 -5.46 5.50
C GLY A 30 -9.38 -5.38 4.88
N ALA A 31 -9.19 -4.63 3.79
CA ALA A 31 -7.85 -4.36 3.28
C ALA A 31 -7.02 -3.49 4.24
N VAL A 32 -5.70 -3.61 4.17
CA VAL A 32 -4.76 -2.84 4.98
C VAL A 32 -4.02 -1.84 4.09
N LEU A 33 -4.33 -0.55 4.24
CA LEU A 33 -3.59 0.52 3.58
C LEU A 33 -2.24 0.73 4.27
N VAL A 34 -1.16 0.67 3.51
CA VAL A 34 0.21 0.85 4.01
C VAL A 34 0.86 2.04 3.32
N ASP A 35 1.21 3.07 4.09
CA ASP A 35 1.97 4.22 3.60
C ASP A 35 3.48 3.97 3.72
N ILE A 36 4.14 3.82 2.57
CA ILE A 36 5.58 3.54 2.49
C ILE A 36 6.42 4.79 2.25
N ARG A 37 5.82 5.99 2.23
CA ARG A 37 6.55 7.25 2.06
C ARG A 37 7.45 7.50 3.28
N PRO A 38 8.67 8.05 3.10
CA PRO A 38 9.50 8.47 4.22
C PRO A 38 8.81 9.52 5.09
N ALA A 39 9.12 9.56 6.38
CA ALA A 39 8.52 10.53 7.32
C ALA A 39 8.64 11.98 6.86
N ALA A 40 9.79 12.39 6.31
CA ALA A 40 9.99 13.74 5.78
C ALA A 40 9.07 14.07 4.59
N GLN A 41 8.69 13.07 3.78
CA GLN A 41 7.76 13.25 2.67
C GLN A 41 6.33 13.41 3.18
N ARG A 42 5.89 12.57 4.13
CA ARG A 42 4.56 12.69 4.75
C ARG A 42 4.39 14.00 5.51
N ALA A 43 5.44 14.47 6.19
CA ALA A 43 5.42 15.78 6.85
C ALA A 43 5.23 16.97 5.87
N ARG A 44 5.67 16.81 4.61
CA ARG A 44 5.52 17.85 3.57
C ARG A 44 4.20 17.74 2.79
N GLU A 45 3.79 16.52 2.45
CA GLU A 45 2.62 16.27 1.60
C GLU A 45 1.33 16.15 2.40
N GLY A 46 1.41 15.63 3.62
CA GLY A 46 0.29 15.28 4.49
C GLY A 46 0.26 13.79 4.82
N GLU A 47 -0.23 13.48 6.02
CA GLU A 47 -0.45 12.11 6.50
C GLU A 47 -1.75 11.53 5.91
N VAL A 48 -1.86 10.21 5.92
CA VAL A 48 -3.10 9.49 5.59
C VAL A 48 -3.66 8.88 6.85
N PRO A 49 -4.71 9.47 7.45
CA PRO A 49 -5.33 8.91 8.65
C PRO A 49 -5.74 7.45 8.41
N GLY A 50 -5.44 6.56 9.35
CA GLY A 50 -5.77 5.13 9.23
C GLY A 50 -4.83 4.31 8.33
N ALA A 51 -3.85 4.91 7.65
CA ALA A 51 -2.83 4.12 6.98
C ALA A 51 -1.80 3.59 8.00
N LEU A 52 -1.41 2.33 7.84
CA LEU A 52 -0.28 1.76 8.58
C LEU A 52 1.03 2.29 7.97
N VAL A 53 1.81 3.00 8.76
CA VAL A 53 3.08 3.55 8.28
C VAL A 53 4.17 2.49 8.37
N ILE A 54 4.67 2.04 7.21
CA ILE A 54 5.80 1.11 7.09
C ILE A 54 6.71 1.64 6.00
N GLU A 55 7.84 2.25 6.34
CA GLU A 55 8.76 2.72 5.31
C GLU A 55 9.26 1.57 4.42
N ARG A 56 9.53 1.88 3.14
CA ARG A 56 9.82 0.87 2.10
C ARG A 56 10.93 -0.12 2.49
N ASN A 57 11.91 0.31 3.27
CA ASN A 57 13.11 -0.46 3.63
C ASN A 57 12.84 -1.68 4.51
N VAL A 58 11.68 -1.78 5.17
CA VAL A 58 11.33 -2.89 6.06
C VAL A 58 10.05 -3.62 5.66
N LEU A 59 9.44 -3.24 4.54
CA LEU A 59 8.09 -3.65 4.16
C LEU A 59 7.92 -5.17 4.13
N GLU A 60 8.81 -5.88 3.45
CA GLU A 60 8.77 -7.33 3.26
C GLU A 60 8.70 -8.07 4.60
N TRP A 61 9.60 -7.72 5.52
CA TRP A 61 9.66 -8.35 6.86
C TRP A 61 8.45 -8.04 7.73
N ARG A 62 7.78 -6.90 7.53
CA ARG A 62 6.59 -6.52 8.29
C ARG A 62 5.31 -7.16 7.75
N CYS A 63 5.24 -7.42 6.45
CA CYS A 63 4.06 -7.98 5.78
C CYS A 63 4.08 -9.51 5.68
N ASP A 64 5.24 -10.15 5.72
CA ASP A 64 5.37 -11.63 5.66
C ASP A 64 4.84 -12.29 6.96
N PRO A 65 3.78 -13.12 6.91
CA PRO A 65 3.22 -13.79 8.08
C PRO A 65 4.17 -14.82 8.71
N THR A 66 5.21 -15.24 8.00
CA THR A 66 6.23 -16.18 8.48
C THR A 66 7.44 -15.48 9.12
N SER A 67 7.56 -14.17 8.96
CA SER A 67 8.64 -13.36 9.52
C SER A 67 8.52 -13.19 11.05
N ASP A 68 9.65 -13.27 11.75
CA ASP A 68 9.75 -12.93 13.19
C ASP A 68 9.46 -11.45 13.45
N ALA A 69 9.68 -10.58 12.46
CA ALA A 69 9.46 -9.14 12.56
C ALA A 69 8.08 -8.70 12.06
N ARG A 70 7.17 -9.65 11.76
CA ARG A 70 5.86 -9.36 11.20
C ARG A 70 5.03 -8.46 12.10
N LEU A 71 4.14 -7.68 11.48
CA LEU A 71 3.12 -6.95 12.21
C LEU A 71 1.92 -7.86 12.51
N PRO A 72 1.11 -7.55 13.54
CA PRO A 72 -0.11 -8.32 13.84
C PRO A 72 -1.08 -8.44 12.65
N GLN A 73 -1.09 -7.44 11.77
CA GLN A 73 -1.90 -7.41 10.55
C GLN A 73 -1.48 -8.48 9.51
N ALA A 74 -0.25 -8.97 9.57
CA ALA A 74 0.24 -10.07 8.74
C ALA A 74 -0.28 -11.42 9.27
N ALA A 75 -1.61 -11.59 9.24
CA ALA A 75 -2.31 -12.75 9.77
C ALA A 75 -2.27 -13.99 8.84
N GLY A 76 -1.89 -13.80 7.57
CA GLY A 76 -1.78 -14.86 6.56
C GLY A 76 -1.63 -14.29 5.15
N ASP A 77 -1.54 -15.18 4.17
CA ASP A 77 -1.28 -14.82 2.77
C ASP A 77 -2.49 -14.12 2.10
N ASP A 78 -3.68 -14.26 2.69
CA ASP A 78 -4.95 -13.67 2.22
C ASP A 78 -5.16 -12.20 2.65
N VAL A 79 -4.17 -11.57 3.29
CA VAL A 79 -4.26 -10.15 3.65
C VAL A 79 -4.14 -9.29 2.39
N GLU A 80 -5.13 -8.42 2.16
CA GLU A 80 -5.10 -7.45 1.06
C GLU A 80 -4.26 -6.23 1.45
N TRP A 81 -2.96 -6.32 1.18
CA TRP A 81 -2.02 -5.21 1.35
C TRP A 81 -2.16 -4.19 0.22
N VAL A 82 -2.66 -2.99 0.54
CA VAL A 82 -2.78 -1.88 -0.42
C VAL A 82 -1.63 -0.91 -0.16
N ILE A 83 -0.63 -0.92 -1.03
CA ILE A 83 0.59 -0.14 -0.84
C ILE A 83 0.46 1.26 -1.44
N LEU A 84 0.79 2.27 -0.64
CA LEU A 84 0.69 3.68 -1.00
C LEU A 84 2.08 4.32 -0.97
N CYS A 85 2.46 4.95 -2.09
CA CYS A 85 3.53 5.95 -2.11
C CYS A 85 2.98 7.29 -2.62
N SER A 86 3.85 8.27 -2.87
CA SER A 86 3.42 9.61 -3.28
C SER A 86 2.67 9.63 -4.63
N GLU A 87 3.23 9.00 -5.68
CA GLU A 87 2.67 9.06 -7.05
C GLU A 87 2.31 7.69 -7.66
N GLY A 88 2.44 6.60 -6.88
CA GLY A 88 2.10 5.25 -7.35
C GLY A 88 3.19 4.58 -8.19
N TYR A 89 4.44 5.01 -8.11
CA TYR A 89 5.59 4.35 -8.77
C TYR A 89 6.24 3.31 -7.86
N THR A 90 6.84 3.76 -6.75
CA THR A 90 7.51 2.90 -5.76
C THR A 90 6.57 1.86 -5.16
N SER A 91 5.30 2.21 -4.94
CA SER A 91 4.29 1.29 -4.42
C SER A 91 4.03 0.14 -5.37
N SER A 92 4.10 0.35 -6.69
CA SER A 92 3.90 -0.73 -7.66
C SER A 92 5.02 -1.78 -7.57
N LEU A 93 6.26 -1.32 -7.40
CA LEU A 93 7.41 -2.20 -7.22
C LEU A 93 7.37 -2.93 -5.88
N ALA A 94 6.88 -2.24 -4.84
CA ALA A 94 6.70 -2.80 -3.51
C ALA A 94 5.62 -3.91 -3.50
N ALA A 95 4.46 -3.67 -4.13
CA ALA A 95 3.43 -4.68 -4.27
C ALA A 95 3.94 -5.93 -5.03
N ALA A 96 4.70 -5.74 -6.11
CA ALA A 96 5.32 -6.85 -6.82
C ALA A 96 6.30 -7.66 -5.95
N ALA A 97 7.08 -7.01 -5.09
CA ALA A 97 7.96 -7.70 -4.14
C ALA A 97 7.17 -8.50 -3.09
N LEU A 98 6.01 -8.00 -2.64
CA LEU A 98 5.13 -8.76 -1.75
C LEU A 98 4.49 -9.97 -2.46
N LEU A 99 4.15 -9.85 -3.75
CA LEU A 99 3.69 -10.99 -4.55
C LEU A 99 4.78 -12.06 -4.69
N ASP A 100 6.06 -11.69 -4.78
CA ASP A 100 7.19 -12.64 -4.82
C ASP A 100 7.30 -13.47 -3.53
N LEU A 101 6.78 -12.96 -2.41
CA LEU A 101 6.69 -13.67 -1.12
C LEU A 101 5.45 -14.56 -0.98
N GLY A 102 4.55 -14.55 -1.97
CA GLY A 102 3.29 -15.30 -1.92
C GLY A 102 2.09 -14.53 -1.36
N LEU A 103 2.25 -13.24 -1.02
CA LEU A 103 1.16 -12.37 -0.54
C LEU A 103 0.28 -11.94 -1.72
N HIS A 104 -0.51 -12.88 -2.22
CA HIS A 104 -1.16 -12.85 -3.53
C HIS A 104 -2.22 -11.75 -3.70
N ARG A 105 -2.67 -11.10 -2.62
CA ARG A 105 -3.60 -9.96 -2.65
C ARG A 105 -2.91 -8.60 -2.54
N ALA A 106 -1.57 -8.54 -2.58
CA ALA A 106 -0.85 -7.28 -2.59
C ALA A 106 -1.17 -6.47 -3.86
N THR A 107 -1.49 -5.19 -3.68
CA THR A 107 -1.77 -4.23 -4.75
C THR A 107 -1.25 -2.84 -4.37
N ASP A 108 -1.39 -1.87 -5.26
CA ASP A 108 -1.04 -0.48 -5.01
C ASP A 108 -2.13 0.49 -5.46
N VAL A 109 -2.02 1.74 -5.01
CA VAL A 109 -2.95 2.80 -5.40
C VAL A 109 -2.49 3.49 -6.68
N VAL A 110 -3.36 3.52 -7.69
CA VAL A 110 -3.13 4.27 -8.93
C VAL A 110 -2.98 5.76 -8.62
N GLY A 111 -1.81 6.33 -8.95
CA GLY A 111 -1.50 7.75 -8.71
C GLY A 111 -1.13 8.10 -7.26
N GLY A 112 -1.05 7.11 -6.37
CA GLY A 112 -0.55 7.28 -5.01
C GLY A 112 -1.36 8.25 -4.14
N TYR A 113 -0.67 8.86 -3.17
CA TYR A 113 -1.24 9.85 -2.25
C TYR A 113 -1.89 11.02 -2.98
N HIS A 114 -1.27 11.52 -4.05
CA HIS A 114 -1.81 12.62 -4.82
C HIS A 114 -3.18 12.30 -5.42
N ALA A 115 -3.40 11.06 -5.86
CA ALA A 115 -4.70 10.63 -6.36
C ALA A 115 -5.75 10.50 -5.25
N LEU A 116 -5.37 10.07 -4.03
CA LEU A 116 -6.29 10.07 -2.88
C LEU A 116 -6.74 11.49 -2.50
N VAL A 117 -5.82 12.44 -2.51
CA VAL A 117 -6.13 13.86 -2.29
C VAL A 117 -7.07 14.38 -3.38
N ALA A 118 -6.74 14.12 -4.66
CA ALA A 118 -7.54 14.58 -5.79
C ALA A 118 -8.96 13.97 -5.80
N ALA A 119 -9.10 12.72 -5.34
CA ALA A 119 -10.39 12.05 -5.21
C ALA A 119 -11.18 12.50 -3.96
N GLY A 120 -10.57 13.23 -3.03
CA GLY A 120 -11.24 13.73 -1.83
C GLY A 120 -11.53 12.68 -0.75
N VAL A 121 -10.88 11.50 -0.81
CA VAL A 121 -11.25 10.32 0.00
C VAL A 121 -10.45 10.16 1.30
N LEU A 122 -9.50 11.05 1.60
CA LEU A 122 -8.63 10.93 2.78
C LEU A 122 -9.39 10.84 4.11
N ALA A 123 -10.51 11.54 4.24
CA ALA A 123 -11.32 11.50 5.46
C ALA A 123 -12.00 10.15 5.68
N GLU A 124 -12.44 9.49 4.61
CA GLU A 124 -13.08 8.18 4.64
C GLU A 124 -12.08 7.05 4.92
N VAL A 125 -10.85 7.21 4.44
CA VAL A 125 -9.75 6.28 4.74
C VAL A 125 -9.47 6.23 6.26
N GLY A 126 -9.59 7.37 6.94
CA GLY A 126 -9.38 7.49 8.38
C GLY A 126 -10.43 6.82 9.28
N SER A 127 -11.63 6.57 8.77
CA SER A 127 -12.73 5.97 9.54
C SER A 127 -12.86 4.45 9.34
N GLY A 128 -12.12 3.88 8.39
CA GLY A 128 -12.34 2.51 7.90
C GLY A 128 -11.46 1.41 8.49
N GLN A 129 -10.43 1.72 9.29
CA GLN A 129 -9.60 0.68 9.91
C GLN A 129 -10.18 0.19 11.24
N PRO A 130 -10.28 -1.14 11.47
CA PRO A 130 -10.65 -1.66 12.76
C PRO A 130 -9.60 -1.24 13.80
N VAL A 131 -10.05 -0.56 14.85
CA VAL A 131 -9.25 -0.29 16.04
C VAL A 131 -8.99 -1.64 16.72
N LEU A 132 -7.74 -2.11 16.70
CA LEU A 132 -7.33 -3.27 17.47
C LEU A 132 -7.47 -2.91 18.96
N THR A 133 -8.38 -3.61 19.65
CA THR A 133 -8.52 -3.59 21.11
C THR A 133 -7.74 -4.75 21.70
#